data_AF-A0A3M0ZJ54-F1
#
_entry.id   AF-A0A3M0ZJ54-F1
#
_cell.length_a   1.000
_cell.length_b   1.000
_cell.length_c   1.000
_cell.angle_alpha   90.00
_cell.angle_beta   90.00
_cell.angle_gamma   90.00
#
_symmetry.space_group_name_H-M   'P 1'
#
loop_
_entity.id
_entity.type
_entity.pdbx_description
1 polymer ?
#
loop_
_entity_poly.entity_id
_entity_poly.type
_entity_poly.pdbx_seq_one_letter_code
_entity_poly.pdbx_strand_id
1 'polypeptide(L)'
;LLLEAARSQAEVAIKETGEEPYVRAELADSGIRLRLRYQTLAMDRQKISSAVVFEIVRKFSGSDKVEFAYPHTEVVYRPKDMTTMEQK
;
A
#
# COMPACT_ATOMS: atom_id res chain seq x y z
N LEU A 1 8.18 10.32 0.44
CA LEU A 1 8.32 8.90 0.87
C LEU A 1 8.38 7.91 -0.32
N LEU A 2 7.27 7.57 -1.01
CA LEU A 2 7.31 6.54 -2.07
C LEU A 2 8.20 6.93 -3.26
N LEU A 3 8.06 8.16 -3.78
CA LEU A 3 8.83 8.64 -4.92
C LEU A 3 10.33 8.69 -4.63
N GLU A 4 10.71 9.12 -3.43
CA GLU A 4 12.10 9.13 -2.99
C GLU A 4 12.69 7.72 -2.93
N ALA A 5 11.95 6.75 -2.39
CA ALA A 5 12.40 5.36 -2.33
C ALA A 5 12.61 4.79 -3.74
N ALA A 6 11.69 5.07 -4.67
CA ALA A 6 11.85 4.67 -6.06
C ALA A 6 13.07 5.33 -6.71
N ARG A 7 13.24 6.64 -6.55
CA ARG A 7 14.38 7.40 -7.10
C ARG A 7 15.71 6.90 -6.56
N SER A 8 15.79 6.61 -5.27
CA SER A 8 17.02 6.12 -4.63
C SER A 8 17.45 4.76 -5.13
N GLN A 9 16.51 3.84 -5.40
CA GLN A 9 16.83 2.46 -5.78
C GLN A 9 16.89 2.25 -7.30
N ALA A 10 16.22 3.09 -8.08
CA ALA A 10 16.14 2.98 -9.53
C ALA A 10 16.92 4.07 -10.28
N GLU A 11 17.88 4.74 -9.62
CA GLU A 11 18.66 5.85 -10.18
C GLU A 11 19.30 5.52 -11.53
N VAL A 12 19.85 4.31 -11.67
CA VAL A 12 20.49 3.84 -12.92
C VAL A 12 19.48 3.83 -14.06
N ALA A 13 18.30 3.25 -13.84
CA ALA A 13 17.27 3.18 -14.87
C ALA A 13 16.73 4.58 -15.23
N ILE A 14 16.54 5.46 -14.24
CA ILE A 14 16.09 6.84 -14.47
C ILE A 14 17.12 7.61 -15.32
N LYS A 15 18.42 7.42 -15.06
CA LYS A 15 19.49 8.03 -15.85
C LYS A 15 19.52 7.54 -17.29
N GLU A 16 19.25 6.26 -17.51
CA GLU A 16 19.27 5.66 -18.85
C GLU A 16 18.01 6.00 -19.67
N THR A 17 16.84 6.05 -19.05
CA THR A 17 15.57 6.21 -19.78
C THR A 17 15.00 7.63 -19.71
N GLY A 18 15.43 8.43 -18.74
CA GLY A 18 14.87 9.76 -18.47
C GLY A 18 13.46 9.73 -17.88
N GLU A 19 12.90 8.55 -17.59
CA GLU A 19 11.56 8.41 -17.04
C GLU A 19 11.57 8.50 -15.51
N GLU A 20 10.87 9.52 -15.00
CA GLU A 20 10.69 9.72 -13.56
C GLU A 20 9.62 8.79 -12.97
N PRO A 21 9.83 8.25 -11.76
CA PRO A 21 8.80 7.51 -11.06
C PRO A 21 7.61 8.40 -10.71
N TYR A 22 6.41 7.81 -10.71
CA TYR A 22 5.19 8.51 -10.34
C TYR A 22 4.26 7.61 -9.52
N VAL A 23 3.33 8.23 -8.79
CA VAL A 23 2.34 7.53 -7.97
C VAL A 23 0.94 7.81 -8.52
N ARG A 24 0.13 6.76 -8.63
CA ARG A 24 -1.31 6.87 -8.84
C ARG A 24 -2.04 6.55 -7.53
N ALA A 25 -3.03 7.36 -7.18
CA ALA A 25 -3.87 7.13 -6.02
C ALA A 25 -5.28 6.72 -6.47
N GLU A 26 -5.82 5.69 -5.84
CA GLU A 26 -7.17 5.17 -6.05
C GLU A 26 -7.86 5.04 -4.69
N LEU A 27 -9.18 5.25 -4.63
CA LEU A 27 -9.96 4.91 -3.44
C LEU A 27 -10.04 3.39 -3.29
N ALA A 28 -9.99 2.92 -2.05
CA ALA A 28 -10.16 1.52 -1.67
C ALA A 28 -11.07 1.42 -0.43
N ASP A 29 -11.60 0.22 -0.18
CA ASP A 29 -12.64 -0.01 0.83
C ASP A 29 -12.24 0.48 2.24
N SER A 30 -10.97 0.30 2.61
CA SER A 30 -10.43 0.68 3.92
C SER A 30 -9.46 1.87 3.88
N GLY A 31 -9.29 2.54 2.74
CA GLY A 31 -8.33 3.67 2.64
C GLY A 31 -7.97 4.09 1.22
N ILE A 32 -6.75 4.58 1.03
CA ILE A 32 -6.23 5.02 -0.28
C ILE A 32 -5.20 4.00 -0.77
N ARG A 33 -5.44 3.46 -1.97
CA ARG A 33 -4.49 2.58 -2.66
C ARG A 33 -3.51 3.42 -3.48
N LEU A 34 -2.24 3.41 -3.08
CA LEU A 34 -1.16 4.05 -3.81
C LEU A 34 -0.43 3.03 -4.68
N ARG A 35 -0.35 3.30 -5.99
CA ARG A 35 0.42 2.51 -6.97
C ARG A 35 1.65 3.29 -7.41
N LEU A 36 2.81 2.85 -6.97
CA LEU A 36 4.10 3.39 -7.40
C LEU A 36 4.52 2.74 -8.73
N ARG A 37 4.88 3.56 -9.72
CA ARG A 37 5.39 3.12 -11.02
C ARG A 37 6.78 3.71 -11.25
N TYR A 38 7.70 2.86 -11.68
CA TYR A 38 9.09 3.17 -11.95
C TYR A 38 9.67 2.13 -12.90
N GLN A 39 10.72 2.48 -13.61
CA GLN A 39 11.47 1.56 -14.48
C GLN A 39 12.70 1.03 -13.73
N THR A 40 13.15 -0.17 -14.09
CA THR A 40 14.38 -0.77 -13.55
C THR A 40 15.11 -1.53 -14.64
N LEU A 41 16.38 -1.83 -14.42
CA LEU A 41 17.08 -2.87 -15.18
C LEU A 41 16.36 -4.21 -15.00
N ALA A 42 16.14 -4.94 -16.09
CA ALA A 42 15.40 -6.19 -16.07
C ALA A 42 16.05 -7.25 -15.17
N MET A 43 17.39 -7.31 -15.17
CA MET A 43 18.17 -8.26 -14.36
C MET A 43 18.02 -8.00 -12.86
N ASP A 44 17.92 -6.73 -12.45
CA ASP A 44 17.85 -6.33 -11.04
C ASP A 44 16.43 -6.11 -10.53
N ARG A 45 15.41 -6.33 -11.37
CA ARG A 45 14.00 -6.00 -11.06
C ARG A 45 13.54 -6.52 -9.71
N GLN A 46 13.83 -7.78 -9.39
CA GLN A 46 13.42 -8.40 -8.12
C GLN A 46 14.13 -7.77 -6.91
N LYS A 47 15.43 -7.54 -7.04
CA LYS A 47 16.26 -6.93 -5.98
C LYS A 47 15.83 -5.50 -5.71
N ILE A 48 15.69 -4.68 -6.76
CA ILE A 48 15.26 -3.29 -6.67
C ILE A 48 13.84 -3.22 -6.10
N SER A 49 12.92 -4.07 -6.56
CA SER A 49 11.56 -4.10 -6.04
C SER A 49 11.52 -4.38 -4.53
N SER A 50 12.29 -5.38 -4.07
CA SER A 50 12.39 -5.69 -2.64
C SER A 50 12.99 -4.52 -1.84
N ALA A 51 14.05 -3.90 -2.35
CA ALA A 51 14.70 -2.76 -1.71
C ALA A 51 13.76 -1.55 -1.59
N VAL A 52 13.02 -1.23 -2.67
CA VAL A 52 12.01 -0.16 -2.68
C VAL A 52 10.93 -0.42 -1.63
N VAL A 53 10.40 -1.66 -1.56
CA VAL A 53 9.39 -2.01 -0.56
C VAL A 53 9.93 -1.86 0.86
N PHE A 54 11.14 -2.36 1.11
CA PHE A 54 11.76 -2.27 2.43
C PHE A 54 11.96 -0.82 2.88
N GLU A 55 12.43 0.03 1.96
CA GLU A 55 12.61 1.46 2.23
C GLU A 55 11.28 2.18 2.49
N ILE A 56 10.23 1.86 1.71
CA ILE A 56 8.88 2.39 1.92
C ILE A 56 8.36 1.99 3.30
N VAL A 57 8.45 0.72 3.66
CA VAL A 57 7.98 0.23 4.97
C VAL A 57 8.72 0.95 6.10
N ARG A 58 10.05 1.02 6.04
CA ARG A 58 10.87 1.73 7.02
C ARG A 58 10.45 3.20 7.17
N LYS A 59 10.26 3.90 6.05
CA LYS A 59 9.87 5.32 6.03
C LYS A 59 8.45 5.54 6.55
N PHE A 60 7.52 4.64 6.23
CA PHE A 60 6.13 4.72 6.70
C PHE A 60 6.05 4.45 8.20
N SER A 61 6.72 3.41 8.69
CA SER A 61 6.75 3.07 10.12
C SER A 61 7.35 4.16 11.01
N GLY A 62 8.19 5.04 10.47
CA GLY A 62 8.79 6.15 11.22
C GLY A 62 8.10 7.51 11.03
N SER A 63 6.92 7.56 10.40
CA SER A 63 6.26 8.81 10.03
C SER A 63 4.87 8.91 10.64
N ASP A 64 4.63 9.92 11.49
CA ASP A 64 3.32 10.19 12.11
C ASP A 64 2.24 10.69 11.13
N LYS A 65 2.60 10.89 9.85
CA LYS A 65 1.70 11.41 8.81
C LYS A 65 0.98 10.33 8.02
N VAL A 66 1.41 9.08 8.11
CA VAL A 66 0.89 7.98 7.28
C VAL A 66 0.82 6.69 8.09
N GLU A 67 -0.22 5.90 7.82
CA GLU A 67 -0.40 4.58 8.44
C GLU A 67 -0.77 3.54 7.38
N PHE A 68 -0.53 2.27 7.72
CA PHE A 68 -0.99 1.17 6.88
C PHE A 68 -2.48 0.93 7.12
N ALA A 69 -3.27 1.07 6.06
CA ALA A 69 -4.71 0.82 6.10
C ALA A 69 -4.99 -0.69 6.23
N TYR A 70 -5.30 -1.13 7.45
CA TYR A 70 -5.79 -2.48 7.69
C TYR A 70 -7.28 -2.57 7.29
N PRO A 71 -7.79 -3.75 6.89
CA PRO A 71 -9.21 -3.91 6.62
C PRO A 71 -10.04 -3.55 7.84
N HIS A 72 -10.96 -2.59 7.67
CA HIS A 72 -11.90 -2.17 8.70
C HIS A 72 -13.29 -2.70 8.35
N THR A 73 -13.97 -3.26 9.34
CA THR A 73 -15.33 -3.80 9.19
C THR A 73 -16.21 -3.23 10.28
N GLU A 74 -17.35 -2.64 9.89
CA GLU A 74 -18.41 -2.26 10.81
C GLU A 74 -19.42 -3.40 10.93
N VAL A 75 -19.65 -3.89 12.15
CA VAL A 75 -20.57 -5.01 12.40
C VAL A 75 -21.81 -4.49 13.11
N VAL A 76 -22.94 -4.49 12.41
CA VAL A 76 -24.24 -4.19 12.99
C VAL A 76 -24.90 -5.50 13.41
N TYR A 77 -24.86 -5.80 14.71
CA TYR A 77 -25.50 -6.99 15.26
C TYR A 77 -27.00 -6.77 15.43
N ARG A 78 -27.82 -7.67 14.86
CA ARG A 78 -29.26 -7.75 15.10
C ARG A 78 -29.58 -9.10 15.72
N PRO A 79 -29.98 -9.17 17.00
CA PRO A 79 -30.40 -10.43 17.61
C PRO A 79 -31.66 -10.94 16.91
N LYS A 80 -31.73 -12.25 16.71
CA LYS A 80 -32.95 -12.92 16.24
C LYS A 80 -33.87 -13.09 17.43
N ASP A 81 -35.10 -12.57 17.33
CA ASP A 81 -36.06 -12.64 18.44
C ASP A 81 -36.24 -14.10 18.92
N MET A 82 -36.08 -14.32 20.24
CA MET A 82 -36.23 -15.62 20.91
C MET A 82 -37.71 -15.97 21.20
N THR A 83 -38.67 -15.47 20.41
CA THR A 83 -40.11 -15.51 20.76
C THR A 83 -40.86 -16.79 20.37
N THR A 84 -40.20 -17.91 20.07
CA THR A 84 -40.92 -19.16 19.68
C THR A 84 -40.59 -20.39 20.53
N MET A 85 -40.05 -20.23 21.75
CA MET A 85 -39.81 -21.37 22.66
C MET A 85 -40.69 -21.37 23.92
N GLU A 86 -41.64 -20.43 24.07
CA GLU A 86 -42.57 -20.37 25.20
C GLU A 86 -44.06 -20.53 24.81
N GLN A 87 -44.38 -21.33 23.80
CA GLN A 87 -45.74 -21.86 23.68
C GLN A 87 -45.79 -23.25 24.33
N LYS A 88 -46.13 -23.16 25.63
CA LYS A 88 -46.73 -24.16 26.52
C LYS A 88 -47.48 -25.30 25.83
#